data_AF-A0A939EYX7-F1
#
_entry.id   AF-A0A939EYX7-F1
#
_cell.length_a   1.000
_cell.length_b   1.000
_cell.length_c   1.000
_cell.angle_alpha   90.00
_cell.angle_beta   90.00
_cell.angle_gamma   90.00
#
_symmetry.space_group_name_H-M   'P 1'
#
loop_
_entity.id
_entity.type
_entity.pdbx_description
1 polymer ?
#
loop_
_entity_poly.entity_id
_entity_poly.type
_entity_poly.pdbx_seq_one_letter_code
_entity_poly.pdbx_strand_id
1 'polypeptide(L)'
;MFGKRTGIRNAHDKYANQETSYLLQRLEAYSGLVILATERRNNLDEAFLRRLRTIIQFPTLRAEERAAIWQKTFSRQLSLAPNINWQQVATRHELTGAAILQVACCCTVALATAGAQQLTLKQLEECIRQETGKAGQAARGVGRQ
;
A
#
# COMPACT_ATOMS: atom_id res chain seq x y z
N MET A 1 8.81 -16.32 3.80
CA MET A 1 9.31 -15.51 2.67
C MET A 1 9.58 -14.11 3.18
N PHE A 2 10.67 -13.76 3.84
CA PHE A 2 12.03 -14.22 3.74
C PHE A 2 12.75 -13.75 5.03
N GLY A 3 13.80 -14.44 5.45
CA GLY A 3 14.53 -14.15 6.68
C GLY A 3 16.00 -13.91 6.38
N LYS A 4 16.60 -12.93 7.05
CA LYS A 4 18.04 -12.66 7.01
C LYS A 4 18.84 -13.92 7.34
N ARG A 5 19.98 -14.08 6.66
CA ARG A 5 20.97 -15.14 6.89
C ARG A 5 21.41 -15.18 8.36
N THR A 6 20.77 -16.02 9.15
CA THR A 6 21.31 -16.51 10.42
C THR A 6 21.04 -18.01 10.49
N GLY A 7 22.10 -18.80 10.60
CA GLY A 7 22.11 -20.14 11.17
C GLY A 7 21.09 -21.14 10.62
N ILE A 8 21.56 -22.03 9.75
CA ILE A 8 20.94 -23.27 9.30
C ILE A 8 19.91 -23.82 10.31
N ARG A 9 18.61 -23.75 9.96
CA ARG A 9 17.55 -24.63 10.51
C ARG A 9 16.23 -24.44 9.74
N ASN A 10 16.12 -25.09 8.57
CA ASN A 10 14.93 -25.82 8.10
C ASN A 10 14.97 -26.03 6.58
N ALA A 11 14.47 -27.18 6.14
CA ALA A 11 14.44 -27.61 4.74
C ALA A 11 13.64 -26.68 3.80
N HIS A 12 12.88 -25.72 4.35
CA HIS A 12 12.04 -24.78 3.62
C HIS A 12 12.84 -23.63 2.97
N ASP A 13 13.97 -23.22 3.56
CA ASP A 13 14.82 -22.13 3.00
C ASP A 13 15.64 -22.56 1.78
N LYS A 14 15.88 -23.87 1.62
CA LYS A 14 16.57 -24.39 0.42
C LYS A 14 15.72 -24.21 -0.84
N TYR A 15 14.39 -24.33 -0.74
CA TYR A 15 13.49 -24.18 -1.89
C TYR A 15 13.34 -22.72 -2.32
N ALA A 16 13.24 -21.77 -1.38
CA ALA A 16 13.13 -20.35 -1.70
C ALA A 16 14.38 -19.77 -2.40
N ASN A 17 15.58 -20.25 -2.05
CA ASN A 17 16.83 -19.82 -2.70
C ASN A 17 16.99 -20.38 -4.11
N GLN A 18 16.43 -21.56 -4.39
CA GLN A 18 16.54 -22.22 -5.70
C GLN A 18 15.61 -21.55 -6.74
N GLU A 19 14.40 -21.14 -6.34
CA GLU A 19 13.50 -20.36 -7.20
C GLU A 19 14.06 -18.95 -7.52
N THR A 20 14.69 -18.30 -6.54
CA THR A 20 15.29 -16.95 -6.72
C THR A 20 16.47 -16.98 -7.71
N SER A 21 17.31 -18.01 -7.66
CA SER A 21 18.46 -18.17 -8.56
C SER A 21 18.02 -18.44 -10.01
N TYR A 22 16.97 -19.23 -10.20
CA TYR A 22 16.38 -19.47 -11.51
C TYR A 22 15.76 -18.20 -12.11
N LEU A 23 15.07 -17.41 -11.27
CA LEU A 23 14.47 -16.14 -11.70
C LEU A 23 15.54 -15.15 -12.17
N LEU A 24 16.69 -15.06 -11.48
CA LEU A 24 17.83 -14.25 -11.94
C LEU A 24 18.36 -14.67 -13.30
N GLN A 25 18.56 -15.97 -13.52
CA GLN A 25 19.08 -16.47 -14.79
C GLN A 25 18.12 -16.15 -15.95
N ARG A 26 16.80 -16.21 -15.71
CA ARG A 26 15.78 -15.82 -16.69
C ARG A 26 15.77 -14.31 -16.94
N LEU A 27 15.96 -13.48 -15.89
CA LEU A 27 16.08 -12.04 -16.03
C LEU A 27 17.31 -11.63 -16.83
N GLU A 28 18.46 -12.29 -16.62
CA GLU A 28 19.69 -12.05 -17.37
C GLU A 28 19.57 -12.46 -18.84
N ALA A 29 18.85 -13.55 -19.13
CA ALA A 29 18.62 -14.02 -20.50
C ALA A 29 17.54 -13.22 -21.26
N TYR A 30 16.76 -12.39 -20.57
CA TYR A 30 15.68 -11.61 -21.18
C TYR A 30 16.20 -10.26 -21.70
N SER A 31 16.03 -10.03 -23.01
CA SER A 31 16.52 -8.83 -23.71
C SER A 31 15.56 -7.64 -23.67
N GLY A 32 14.48 -7.69 -22.89
CA GLY A 32 13.49 -6.63 -22.77
C GLY A 32 13.48 -5.90 -21.43
N LEU A 33 12.50 -5.02 -21.24
CA LEU A 33 12.28 -4.32 -19.97
C LEU A 33 11.55 -5.24 -18.97
N VAL A 34 12.12 -5.37 -17.77
CA VAL A 34 11.45 -6.05 -16.65
C VAL A 34 11.20 -5.05 -15.52
N ILE A 35 9.96 -5.06 -15.02
CA ILE A 35 9.56 -4.31 -13.83
C ILE A 35 9.24 -5.32 -12.74
N LEU A 36 9.91 -5.19 -11.59
CA LEU A 36 9.69 -6.00 -10.41
C LEU A 36 9.14 -5.12 -9.28
N ALA A 37 8.19 -5.66 -8.51
CA ALA A 37 7.66 -5.01 -7.32
C ALA A 37 7.76 -5.98 -6.13
N THR A 38 8.18 -5.47 -4.97
CA THR A 38 8.25 -6.24 -3.72
C THR A 38 7.92 -5.34 -2.54
N GLU A 39 7.18 -5.89 -1.58
CA GLU A 39 6.97 -5.26 -0.28
C GLU A 39 8.08 -5.61 0.72
N ARG A 40 8.88 -6.64 0.41
CA ARG A 40 9.88 -7.22 1.30
C ARG A 40 11.27 -7.13 0.64
N ARG A 41 11.89 -5.96 0.69
CA ARG A 41 13.25 -5.75 0.15
C ARG A 41 14.34 -6.47 0.94
N ASN A 42 14.27 -6.46 2.27
CA ASN A 42 15.30 -7.02 3.20
C ASN A 42 15.54 -8.53 3.08
N ASN A 43 14.76 -9.10 2.20
CA ASN A 43 14.42 -10.48 2.04
C ASN A 43 14.93 -10.99 0.69
N LEU A 44 15.30 -10.06 -0.21
CA LEU A 44 16.11 -10.30 -1.38
C LEU A 44 17.58 -10.40 -0.96
N ASP A 45 18.31 -11.33 -1.56
CA ASP A 45 19.74 -11.43 -1.32
C ASP A 45 20.51 -10.27 -1.99
N GLU A 46 21.72 -10.04 -1.51
CA GLU A 46 22.55 -8.95 -2.00
C GLU A 46 23.00 -9.17 -3.46
N ALA A 47 23.18 -10.43 -3.87
CA ALA A 47 23.61 -10.79 -5.21
C ALA A 47 22.53 -10.50 -6.27
N PHE A 48 21.25 -10.60 -5.91
CA PHE A 48 20.09 -10.21 -6.70
C PHE A 48 20.03 -8.70 -6.84
N LEU A 49 20.15 -7.98 -5.73
CA LEU A 49 20.09 -6.51 -5.73
C LEU A 49 21.18 -5.87 -6.59
N ARG A 50 22.40 -6.44 -6.60
CA ARG A 50 23.52 -5.97 -7.44
C ARG A 50 23.26 -6.09 -8.95
N ARG A 51 22.34 -6.95 -9.37
CA ARG A 51 21.96 -7.15 -10.78
C ARG A 51 20.83 -6.24 -11.24
N LEU A 52 20.15 -5.56 -10.32
CA LEU A 52 19.11 -4.59 -10.65
C LEU A 52 19.76 -3.26 -11.03
N ARG A 53 19.51 -2.81 -12.26
CA ARG A 53 20.03 -1.53 -12.77
C ARG A 53 19.48 -0.32 -12.02
N THR A 54 18.20 -0.37 -11.65
CA THR A 54 17.50 0.73 -10.97
C THR A 54 16.65 0.15 -9.85
N ILE A 55 16.78 0.74 -8.66
CA ILE A 55 15.95 0.42 -7.49
C ILE A 55 15.23 1.70 -7.08
N ILE A 56 13.91 1.72 -7.26
CA ILE A 56 13.05 2.83 -6.86
C ILE A 56 12.42 2.48 -5.52
N GLN A 57 12.69 3.28 -4.50
CA GLN A 57 12.08 3.13 -3.19
C GLN A 57 10.89 4.08 -3.06
N PHE A 58 9.74 3.54 -2.68
CA PHE A 58 8.55 4.32 -2.36
C PHE A 58 8.54 4.60 -0.85
N PRO A 59 8.85 5.82 -0.40
CA PRO A 59 8.78 6.16 1.01
C PRO A 59 7.32 6.25 1.47
N THR A 60 7.13 6.37 2.78
CA THR A 60 5.84 6.75 3.34
C THR A 60 5.42 8.11 2.78
N LEU A 61 4.14 8.23 2.43
CA LEU A 61 3.58 9.45 1.87
C LEU A 61 3.68 10.59 2.87
N ARG A 62 4.10 11.78 2.43
CA ARG A 62 4.01 13.02 3.21
C ARG A 62 2.59 13.56 3.23
N ALA A 63 2.27 14.44 4.18
CA ALA A 63 0.92 15.01 4.31
C ALA A 63 0.45 15.72 3.02
N GLU A 64 1.33 16.47 2.37
CA GLU A 64 1.04 17.15 1.11
C GLU A 64 0.71 16.17 -0.03
N GLU A 65 1.46 15.06 -0.11
CA GLU A 65 1.25 14.00 -1.10
C GLU A 65 -0.08 13.28 -0.84
N ARG A 66 -0.39 12.98 0.42
CA ARG A 66 -1.70 12.42 0.82
C ARG A 66 -2.84 13.38 0.46
N ALA A 67 -2.69 14.67 0.71
CA ALA A 67 -3.70 15.68 0.36
C ALA A 67 -3.93 15.72 -1.17
N ALA A 68 -2.87 15.63 -1.96
CA ALA A 68 -2.97 15.55 -3.42
C ALA A 68 -3.66 14.27 -3.90
N ILE A 69 -3.39 13.13 -3.24
CA ILE A 69 -4.09 11.86 -3.53
C ILE A 69 -5.57 12.03 -3.21
N TRP A 70 -5.93 12.51 -2.02
CA TRP A 70 -7.32 12.75 -1.62
C TRP A 70 -8.11 13.58 -2.64
N GLN A 71 -7.53 14.69 -3.11
CA GLN A 71 -8.14 15.55 -4.12
C GLN A 71 -8.38 14.84 -5.46
N LYS A 72 -7.50 13.91 -5.84
CA LYS A 72 -7.58 13.17 -7.10
C LYS A 72 -8.46 11.93 -7.01
N THR A 73 -8.70 11.41 -5.81
CA THR A 73 -9.44 10.17 -5.60
C THR A 73 -10.94 10.32 -5.89
N PHE A 74 -11.54 11.46 -5.54
CA PHE A 74 -12.98 11.66 -5.74
C PHE A 74 -13.28 12.15 -7.17
N SER A 75 -14.30 11.56 -7.79
CA SER A 75 -14.75 11.94 -9.13
C SER A 75 -15.39 13.32 -9.13
N ARG A 76 -15.33 14.04 -10.26
CA ARG A 76 -15.97 15.36 -10.42
C ARG A 76 -17.50 15.31 -10.33
N GLN A 77 -18.10 14.12 -10.42
CA GLN A 77 -19.55 13.92 -10.31
C GLN A 77 -20.02 13.89 -8.85
N LEU A 78 -19.09 13.72 -7.90
CA LEU A 78 -19.39 13.70 -6.48
C LEU A 78 -19.26 15.11 -5.91
N SER A 79 -20.32 15.64 -5.33
CA SER A 79 -20.25 16.94 -4.64
C SER A 79 -19.51 16.77 -3.32
N LEU A 80 -18.49 17.58 -3.08
CA LEU A 80 -17.74 17.58 -1.82
C LEU A 80 -18.20 18.77 -0.98
N ALA A 81 -18.44 18.56 0.32
CA ALA A 81 -18.76 19.68 1.20
C ALA A 81 -17.59 20.69 1.26
N PRO A 82 -17.87 22.00 1.17
CA PRO A 82 -16.83 23.03 1.04
C PRO A 82 -15.94 23.16 2.28
N ASN A 83 -16.38 22.62 3.42
CA ASN A 83 -15.62 22.61 4.66
C ASN A 83 -14.58 21.46 4.74
N ILE A 84 -14.49 20.59 3.72
CA ILE A 84 -13.48 19.52 3.69
C ILE A 84 -12.13 20.14 3.32
N ASN A 85 -11.25 20.24 4.32
CA ASN A 85 -9.87 20.66 4.13
C ASN A 85 -8.94 19.45 4.02
N TRP A 86 -8.52 19.12 2.79
CA TRP A 86 -7.66 17.97 2.52
C TRP A 86 -6.30 18.02 3.20
N GLN A 87 -5.73 19.21 3.43
CA GLN A 87 -4.47 19.36 4.17
C GLN A 87 -4.65 18.96 5.65
N GLN A 88 -5.77 19.35 6.26
CA GLN A 88 -6.08 18.96 7.64
C GLN A 88 -6.37 17.46 7.75
N VAL A 89 -7.18 16.91 6.83
CA VAL A 89 -7.47 15.47 6.79
C VAL A 89 -6.19 14.66 6.62
N ALA A 90 -5.33 15.06 5.67
CA ALA A 90 -4.07 14.39 5.39
C ALA A 90 -3.08 14.48 6.56
N THR A 91 -3.04 15.61 7.28
CA THR A 91 -2.19 15.79 8.45
C THR A 91 -2.67 14.93 9.63
N ARG A 92 -3.98 14.86 9.86
CA ARG A 92 -4.57 14.08 10.95
C ARG A 92 -4.50 12.57 10.75
N HIS A 93 -4.50 12.11 9.50
CA HIS A 93 -4.58 10.69 9.18
C HIS A 93 -3.41 10.24 8.30
N GLU A 94 -2.49 9.49 8.88
CA GLU A 94 -1.35 8.88 8.19
C GLU A 94 -1.77 7.60 7.45
N LEU A 95 -2.51 7.78 6.35
CA LEU A 95 -3.01 6.69 5.52
C LEU A 95 -2.09 6.41 4.33
N THR A 96 -2.01 5.14 3.94
CA THR A 96 -1.40 4.73 2.67
C THR A 96 -2.31 5.13 1.50
N GLY A 97 -1.76 5.19 0.28
CA GLY A 97 -2.57 5.44 -0.92
C GLY A 97 -3.70 4.43 -1.10
N ALA A 98 -3.43 3.14 -0.81
CA ALA A 98 -4.45 2.09 -0.84
C ALA A 98 -5.57 2.33 0.17
N ALA A 99 -5.24 2.71 1.40
CA ALA A 99 -6.23 3.02 2.43
C ALA A 99 -7.09 4.24 2.04
N ILE A 100 -6.50 5.28 1.43
CA ILE A 100 -7.26 6.44 0.92
C ILE A 100 -8.29 6.01 -0.13
N LEU A 101 -7.89 5.17 -1.09
CA LEU A 101 -8.80 4.62 -2.11
C LEU A 101 -9.93 3.81 -1.47
N GLN A 102 -9.61 2.98 -0.48
CA GLN A 102 -10.59 2.16 0.22
C GLN A 102 -11.63 3.01 0.97
N VAL A 103 -11.17 4.06 1.66
CA VAL A 103 -12.07 5.02 2.31
C VAL A 103 -12.97 5.70 1.28
N ALA A 104 -12.43 6.17 0.15
CA ALA A 104 -13.23 6.83 -0.87
C ALA A 104 -14.28 5.90 -1.50
N CYS A 105 -13.93 4.62 -1.70
CA CYS A 105 -14.88 3.59 -2.13
C CYS A 105 -16.02 3.44 -1.10
N CYS A 106 -15.66 3.33 0.18
CA CYS A 106 -16.64 3.27 1.28
C CYS A 106 -17.56 4.49 1.31
N CYS A 107 -17.02 5.71 1.18
CA CYS A 107 -17.80 6.94 1.09
C CYS A 107 -18.78 6.90 -0.10
N THR A 108 -18.31 6.47 -1.27
CA THR A 108 -19.12 6.43 -2.49
C THR A 108 -20.28 5.44 -2.36
N VAL A 109 -20.03 4.25 -1.80
CA VAL A 109 -21.07 3.25 -1.52
C VAL A 109 -22.08 3.80 -0.51
N ALA A 110 -21.60 4.40 0.58
CA ALA A 110 -22.48 4.96 1.61
C ALA A 110 -23.41 6.05 1.04
N LEU A 111 -22.87 6.93 0.19
CA LEU A 111 -23.66 7.96 -0.48
C LEU A 111 -24.69 7.38 -1.43
N ALA A 112 -24.31 6.39 -2.24
CA ALA A 112 -25.23 5.69 -3.14
C ALA A 112 -26.37 5.03 -2.37
N THR A 113 -26.08 4.37 -1.24
CA THR A 113 -27.12 3.73 -0.40
C THR A 113 -28.05 4.73 0.28
N ALA A 114 -27.56 5.92 0.60
CA ALA A 114 -28.36 6.97 1.23
C ALA A 114 -29.12 7.85 0.23
N GLY A 115 -28.93 7.65 -1.08
CA GLY A 115 -29.46 8.54 -2.12
C GLY A 115 -28.88 9.96 -2.07
N ALA A 116 -27.73 10.14 -1.42
CA ALA A 116 -27.08 11.44 -1.26
C ALA A 116 -26.02 11.64 -2.35
N GLN A 117 -25.89 12.87 -2.85
CA GLN A 117 -24.89 13.22 -3.87
C GLN A 117 -23.72 14.05 -3.32
N GLN A 118 -23.78 14.43 -2.04
CA GLN A 118 -22.77 15.26 -1.39
C GLN A 118 -22.08 14.53 -0.23
N LEU A 119 -20.76 14.42 -0.30
CA LEU A 119 -19.94 13.91 0.80
C LEU A 119 -19.73 14.97 1.87
N THR A 120 -20.15 14.68 3.09
CA THR A 120 -19.89 15.53 4.26
C THR A 120 -18.61 15.11 4.98
N LEU A 121 -17.99 16.05 5.70
CA LEU A 121 -16.81 15.75 6.54
C LEU A 121 -17.11 14.64 7.58
N LYS A 122 -18.32 14.64 8.16
CA LYS A 122 -18.73 13.61 9.14
C LYS A 122 -18.75 12.20 8.53
N GLN A 123 -19.27 12.05 7.32
CA GLN A 123 -19.27 10.76 6.61
C GLN A 123 -17.86 10.33 6.24
N LEU A 124 -17.03 11.26 5.77
CA LEU A 124 -15.62 10.99 5.49
C LEU A 124 -14.88 10.48 6.74
N GLU A 125 -15.02 11.17 7.87
CA GLU A 125 -14.39 10.78 9.14
C GLU A 125 -14.89 9.43 9.65
N GLU A 126 -16.17 9.09 9.44
CA GLU A 126 -16.71 7.77 9.77
C GLU A 126 -16.06 6.67 8.93
N CYS A 127 -15.97 6.85 7.61
CA CYS A 127 -15.31 5.89 6.72
C CYS A 127 -13.80 5.75 7.05
N ILE A 128 -13.11 6.85 7.37
CA ILE A 128 -11.72 6.82 7.84
C ILE A 128 -11.60 5.97 9.12
N ARG A 129 -12.51 6.17 10.10
CA ARG A 129 -12.50 5.44 11.37
C ARG A 129 -12.73 3.94 11.16
N GLN A 130 -13.60 3.57 10.24
CA GLN A 130 -13.84 2.16 9.90
C GLN A 130 -12.60 1.51 9.29
N GLU A 131 -11.91 2.22 8.38
CA GLU A 131 -10.70 1.70 7.75
C GLU A 131 -9.54 1.57 8.73
N THR A 132 -9.31 2.57 9.59
CA THR A 132 -8.27 2.50 10.62
C THR A 132 -8.60 1.46 11.70
N GLY A 133 -9.88 1.28 12.02
CA GLY A 133 -10.35 0.20 12.91
C GLY A 133 -10.09 -1.20 12.35
N LYS A 134 -10.30 -1.40 11.04
CA LYS A 134 -9.96 -2.66 10.35
C LYS A 134 -8.45 -2.90 10.30
N ALA A 135 -7.66 -1.86 9.98
CA ALA A 135 -6.20 -1.96 9.99
C ALA A 135 -5.65 -2.29 11.38
N GLY A 136 -6.24 -1.74 12.45
CA GLY A 136 -5.91 -2.07 13.84
C GLY A 136 -6.24 -3.50 14.24
N GLN A 137 -7.30 -4.11 13.67
CA GLN A 137 -7.63 -5.51 13.86
C GLN A 137 -6.73 -6.45 13.04
N ALA A 138 -6.40 -6.08 11.80
CA ALA A 138 -5.45 -6.82 10.95
C ALA A 138 -4.04 -6.84 11.56
N ALA A 139 -3.58 -5.72 12.13
CA ALA A 139 -2.29 -5.65 12.83
C ALA A 139 -2.25 -6.51 14.11
N ARG A 140 -3.41 -6.76 14.77
CA ARG A 140 -3.51 -7.68 15.92
C ARG A 140 -3.58 -9.16 15.52
N GLY A 141 -3.94 -9.46 14.27
CA GLY A 141 -4.03 -10.85 13.76
C GLY A 141 -2.73 -11.43 13.21
N VAL A 142 -1.73 -10.60 12.89
CA VAL A 142 -0.45 -11.05 12.28
C VAL A 142 0.65 -11.30 13.35
N GLY A 143 0.27 -11.28 14.64
CA GLY A 143 1.19 -11.40 15.77
C GLY A 143 1.16 -12.72 16.54
N ARG A 144 0.58 -13.80 16.00
CA ARG A 144 0.63 -15.14 16.61
C ARG A 144 0.46 -16.24 15.58
N GLN A 145 1.58 -16.77 15.09
CA GLN A 145 1.90 -18.20 14.98
C GLN A 145 3.33 -18.36 14.49
#